data_AF-A0A291LZI2-F1
#
_entry.id   AF-A0A291LZI2-F1
#
_cell.length_a   1.000
_cell.length_b   1.000
_cell.length_c   1.000
_cell.angle_alpha   90.00
_cell.angle_beta   90.00
_cell.angle_gamma   90.00
#
_symmetry.space_group_name_H-M   'P 1'
#
loop_
_entity.id
_entity.type
_entity.pdbx_description
1 polymer ?
#
loop_
_entity_poly.entity_id
_entity_poly.type
_entity_poly.pdbx_seq_one_letter_code
_entity_poly.pdbx_strand_id
1 'polypeptide(L)'
;MNGFTIFDAGVAVVIILSAILAYSRGFVREALAIAGWIGAAVLAYIFAPQAEPLVREIPVVSDFLDNCPASTIAAFAGVFAVGLVIFALFTPLFSSVVQRSALNAVDQGLGFLYGAIRGMLLVVIALIVYDFVVGGDGLPVVENSRSVSVFDSMKVRITGEITSQETVLEWLTGRFEGLIERSCGIEDTADVTPAPAPVTPATDSTVTPDAGTGTATGN
;
A
#
# COMPACT_ATOMS: atom_id res chain seq x y z
N MET A 1 7.42 16.74 -33.23
CA MET A 1 6.20 15.97 -32.93
C MET A 1 6.51 14.50 -33.16
N ASN A 2 6.77 13.74 -32.09
CA ASN A 2 6.65 12.28 -31.97
C ASN A 2 6.95 11.94 -30.49
N GLY A 3 6.06 12.36 -29.60
CA GLY A 3 6.13 12.13 -28.15
C GLY A 3 5.41 10.85 -27.70
N PHE A 4 5.23 9.89 -28.61
CA PHE A 4 4.67 8.58 -28.28
C PHE A 4 5.83 7.63 -28.05
N THR A 5 6.04 7.27 -26.80
CA THR A 5 7.17 6.44 -26.36
C THR A 5 6.74 4.98 -26.28
N ILE A 6 7.69 4.04 -26.22
CA ILE A 6 7.37 2.63 -25.97
C ILE A 6 6.70 2.44 -24.59
N PHE A 7 6.94 3.37 -23.66
CA PHE A 7 6.26 3.42 -22.37
C PHE A 7 4.77 3.74 -22.51
N ASP A 8 4.39 4.68 -23.39
CA ASP A 8 2.97 4.96 -23.69
C ASP A 8 2.22 3.74 -24.23
N ALA A 9 2.89 2.96 -25.10
CA ALA A 9 2.34 1.70 -25.60
C ALA A 9 2.16 0.68 -24.46
N GLY A 10 3.15 0.55 -23.56
CA GLY A 10 3.07 -0.32 -22.39
C GLY A 10 1.92 0.05 -21.44
N VAL A 11 1.77 1.33 -21.13
CA VAL A 11 0.67 1.87 -20.30
C VAL A 11 -0.69 1.54 -20.93
N ALA A 12 -0.84 1.81 -22.23
CA ALA A 12 -2.08 1.49 -22.95
C ALA A 12 -2.41 -0.01 -22.90
N VAL A 13 -1.40 -0.87 -23.09
CA VAL A 13 -1.55 -2.33 -22.97
C VAL A 13 -2.00 -2.74 -21.58
N VAL A 14 -1.38 -2.21 -20.51
CA VAL A 14 -1.77 -2.53 -19.12
C VAL A 14 -3.22 -2.14 -18.86
N ILE A 15 -3.65 -0.95 -19.26
CA ILE A 15 -5.01 -0.47 -19.05
C ILE A 15 -6.02 -1.30 -19.84
N ILE A 16 -5.76 -1.56 -21.12
CA ILE A 16 -6.66 -2.33 -21.99
C ILE A 16 -6.77 -3.77 -21.50
N LEU A 17 -5.66 -4.43 -21.17
CA LEU A 17 -5.68 -5.79 -20.65
C LEU A 17 -6.41 -5.85 -19.31
N SER A 18 -6.17 -4.89 -18.41
CA SER A 18 -6.90 -4.81 -17.13
C SER A 18 -8.41 -4.65 -17.35
N ALA A 19 -8.83 -3.80 -18.28
CA ALA A 19 -10.23 -3.59 -18.62
C ALA A 19 -10.89 -4.84 -19.23
N ILE A 20 -10.22 -5.54 -20.16
CA ILE A 20 -10.72 -6.77 -20.78
C ILE A 20 -10.82 -7.91 -19.75
N LEU A 21 -9.79 -8.06 -18.90
CA LEU A 21 -9.79 -9.10 -17.87
C LEU A 21 -10.91 -8.85 -16.84
N ALA A 22 -11.14 -7.61 -16.43
CA ALA A 22 -12.22 -7.27 -15.52
C ALA A 22 -13.61 -7.39 -16.17
N TYR A 23 -13.75 -7.06 -17.45
CA TYR A 23 -14.98 -7.32 -18.21
C TYR A 23 -15.35 -8.82 -18.18
N SER A 24 -14.38 -9.71 -18.35
CA SER A 24 -14.63 -11.16 -18.30
C SER A 24 -15.02 -11.67 -16.92
N ARG A 25 -14.56 -11.01 -15.84
CA ARG A 25 -14.83 -11.43 -14.45
C ARG A 25 -16.11 -10.82 -13.87
N GLY A 26 -16.52 -9.65 -14.36
CA GLY A 26 -17.64 -8.87 -13.85
C GLY A 26 -17.27 -8.01 -12.65
N PHE A 27 -17.92 -6.85 -12.50
CA PHE A 27 -17.68 -5.91 -11.40
C PHE A 27 -17.97 -6.52 -10.03
N VAL A 28 -19.07 -7.26 -9.90
CA VAL A 28 -19.51 -7.82 -8.62
C VAL A 28 -18.44 -8.75 -8.03
N ARG A 29 -17.78 -9.55 -8.85
CA ARG A 29 -16.69 -10.43 -8.38
C ARG A 29 -15.51 -9.62 -7.85
N GLU A 30 -15.13 -8.55 -8.53
CA GLU A 30 -14.03 -7.68 -8.10
C GLU A 30 -14.41 -6.87 -6.84
N ALA A 31 -15.64 -6.36 -6.76
CA ALA A 31 -16.16 -5.65 -5.60
C ALA A 31 -16.24 -6.55 -4.36
N LEU A 32 -16.70 -7.80 -4.52
CA LEU A 32 -16.73 -8.80 -3.46
C LEU A 32 -15.33 -9.21 -3.02
N ALA A 33 -14.36 -9.25 -3.94
CA ALA A 33 -12.97 -9.50 -3.57
C ALA A 33 -12.45 -8.39 -2.64
N ILE A 34 -12.62 -7.12 -3.00
CA ILE A 34 -12.22 -5.99 -2.14
C ILE A 34 -12.96 -6.03 -0.80
N ALA A 35 -14.28 -6.26 -0.82
CA ALA A 35 -15.08 -6.38 0.38
C ALA A 35 -14.61 -7.55 1.27
N GLY A 36 -14.17 -8.66 0.67
CA GLY A 36 -13.60 -9.81 1.37
C GLY A 36 -12.27 -9.47 2.03
N TRP A 37 -11.39 -8.71 1.38
CA TRP A 37 -10.15 -8.21 1.99
C TRP A 37 -10.43 -7.30 3.19
N ILE A 38 -11.35 -6.35 3.04
CA ILE A 38 -11.76 -5.44 4.13
C ILE A 38 -12.42 -6.22 5.27
N GLY A 39 -13.38 -7.09 4.94
CA GLY A 39 -14.09 -7.92 5.90
C GLY A 39 -13.14 -8.84 6.67
N ALA A 40 -12.19 -9.48 5.99
CA ALA A 40 -11.16 -10.29 6.62
C ALA A 40 -10.29 -9.47 7.58
N ALA A 41 -9.89 -8.25 7.19
CA ALA A 41 -9.10 -7.36 8.06
C ALA A 41 -9.89 -6.94 9.30
N VAL A 42 -11.19 -6.66 9.17
CA VAL A 42 -12.07 -6.35 10.30
C VAL A 42 -12.22 -7.55 11.24
N LEU A 43 -12.45 -8.75 10.68
CA LEU A 43 -12.49 -9.97 11.48
C LEU A 43 -11.17 -10.22 12.21
N ALA A 44 -10.05 -10.09 11.51
CA ALA A 44 -8.72 -10.21 12.11
C ALA A 44 -8.54 -9.23 13.27
N TYR A 45 -8.91 -7.96 13.11
CA TYR A 45 -8.79 -6.96 14.17
C TYR A 45 -9.64 -7.25 15.42
N ILE A 46 -10.80 -7.88 15.24
CA ILE A 46 -11.73 -8.22 16.32
C ILE A 46 -11.28 -9.51 17.03
N PHE A 47 -10.92 -10.53 16.27
CA PHE A 47 -10.67 -11.88 16.79
C PHE A 47 -9.19 -12.18 17.08
N ALA A 48 -8.24 -11.36 16.62
CA ALA A 48 -6.82 -11.55 16.90
C ALA A 48 -6.50 -11.66 18.41
N PRO A 49 -7.06 -10.84 19.32
CA PRO A 49 -6.79 -11.00 20.75
C PRO A 49 -7.28 -12.33 21.33
N GLN A 50 -8.33 -12.91 20.75
CA GLN A 50 -8.86 -14.22 21.17
C GLN A 50 -8.06 -15.38 20.56
N ALA A 51 -7.43 -15.17 19.41
CA ALA A 51 -6.62 -16.16 18.71
C ALA A 51 -5.14 -16.15 19.17
N GLU A 52 -4.68 -15.06 19.79
CA GLU A 52 -3.33 -14.88 20.33
C GLU A 52 -2.86 -16.06 21.22
N PRO A 53 -3.62 -16.51 22.24
CA PRO A 53 -3.16 -17.61 23.10
C PRO A 53 -3.05 -18.92 22.33
N LEU A 54 -3.95 -19.16 21.36
CA LEU A 54 -3.92 -20.37 20.54
C LEU A 54 -2.69 -20.43 19.65
N VAL A 55 -2.18 -19.27 19.20
CA VAL A 55 -0.97 -19.22 18.35
C VAL A 55 0.29 -19.51 19.16
N ARG A 56 0.36 -19.08 20.42
CA ARG A 56 1.50 -19.38 21.31
C ARG A 56 1.65 -20.88 21.61
N GLU A 57 0.57 -21.63 21.58
CA GLU A 57 0.60 -23.07 21.83
C GLU A 57 1.13 -23.87 20.63
N ILE A 58 1.33 -23.25 19.46
CA ILE A 58 1.79 -23.93 18.26
C ILE A 58 3.32 -24.12 18.34
N PRO A 59 3.84 -25.36 18.48
CA PRO A 59 5.26 -25.61 18.77
C PRO A 59 6.22 -25.11 17.67
N VAL A 60 5.74 -24.99 16.44
CA VAL A 60 6.54 -24.54 15.28
C VAL A 60 6.68 -23.01 15.26
N VAL A 61 5.77 -22.30 15.92
CA VAL A 61 5.70 -20.83 15.89
C VAL A 61 6.09 -20.23 17.24
N SER A 62 5.93 -20.97 18.33
CA SER A 62 6.35 -20.58 19.68
C SER A 62 7.83 -20.20 19.76
N ASP A 63 8.69 -20.89 19.01
CA ASP A 63 10.14 -20.68 19.03
C ASP A 63 10.57 -19.38 18.30
N PHE A 64 9.65 -18.74 17.56
CA PHE A 64 9.90 -17.49 16.82
C PHE A 64 9.14 -16.29 17.41
N LEU A 65 8.24 -16.51 18.38
CA LEU A 65 7.34 -15.51 18.92
C LEU A 65 7.62 -15.28 20.41
N ASP A 66 8.77 -14.65 20.68
CA ASP A 66 9.28 -14.46 22.05
C ASP A 66 8.50 -13.44 22.88
N ASN A 67 7.75 -12.54 22.24
CA ASN A 67 7.02 -11.46 22.90
C ASN A 67 5.57 -11.32 22.43
N CYS A 68 4.72 -10.82 23.32
CA CYS A 68 3.28 -10.68 23.09
C CYS A 68 2.91 -9.88 21.82
N PRO A 69 3.58 -8.77 21.48
CA PRO A 69 3.33 -8.08 20.22
C PRO A 69 3.50 -8.96 18.98
N ALA A 70 4.51 -9.83 18.96
CA ALA A 70 4.76 -10.72 17.83
C ALA A 70 3.68 -11.80 17.71
N SER A 71 3.26 -12.42 18.82
CA SER A 71 2.17 -13.39 18.81
C SER A 71 0.83 -12.77 18.42
N THR A 72 0.56 -11.52 18.80
CA THR A 72 -0.63 -10.78 18.34
C THR A 72 -0.62 -10.56 16.83
N ILE A 73 0.52 -10.19 16.24
CA ILE A 73 0.65 -10.04 14.78
C ILE A 73 0.41 -11.37 14.08
N ALA A 74 1.00 -12.46 14.60
CA ALA A 74 0.83 -13.79 14.04
C ALA A 74 -0.64 -14.25 14.13
N ALA A 75 -1.32 -14.00 15.24
CA ALA A 75 -2.74 -14.28 15.41
C ALA A 75 -3.61 -13.45 14.48
N PHE A 76 -3.31 -12.16 14.30
CA PHE A 76 -3.96 -11.32 13.30
C PHE A 76 -3.80 -11.90 11.89
N ALA A 77 -2.58 -12.26 11.49
CA ALA A 77 -2.32 -12.86 10.19
C ALA A 77 -3.05 -14.20 10.00
N GLY A 78 -3.10 -15.05 11.04
CA GLY A 78 -3.80 -16.32 11.02
C GLY A 78 -5.31 -16.15 10.84
N VAL A 79 -5.95 -15.30 11.66
CA VAL A 79 -7.38 -15.01 11.53
C VAL A 79 -7.68 -14.34 10.19
N PHE A 80 -6.83 -13.42 9.74
CA PHE A 80 -6.96 -12.75 8.46
C PHE A 80 -6.95 -13.75 7.29
N ALA A 81 -6.01 -14.69 7.28
CA ALA A 81 -5.92 -15.73 6.27
C ALA A 81 -7.17 -16.62 6.27
N VAL A 82 -7.64 -17.04 7.45
CA VAL A 82 -8.88 -17.82 7.58
C VAL A 82 -10.08 -17.01 7.06
N GLY A 83 -10.18 -15.73 7.41
CA GLY A 83 -11.20 -14.82 6.92
C GLY A 83 -11.18 -14.71 5.39
N LEU A 84 -10.00 -14.52 4.78
CA LEU A 84 -9.84 -14.49 3.33
C LEU A 84 -10.32 -15.78 2.68
N VAL A 85 -10.00 -16.94 3.24
CA VAL A 85 -10.48 -18.23 2.74
C VAL A 85 -12.01 -18.27 2.79
N ILE A 86 -12.63 -17.89 3.91
CA ILE A 86 -14.09 -17.86 4.05
C ILE A 86 -14.72 -16.94 2.99
N PHE A 87 -14.27 -15.69 2.88
CA PHE A 87 -14.81 -14.75 1.89
C PHE A 87 -14.56 -15.21 0.44
N ALA A 88 -13.42 -15.82 0.16
CA ALA A 88 -13.10 -16.36 -1.16
C ALA A 88 -14.04 -17.50 -1.56
N LEU A 89 -14.54 -18.29 -0.61
CA LEU A 89 -15.54 -19.34 -0.85
C LEU A 89 -16.92 -18.77 -1.19
N PHE A 90 -17.31 -17.65 -0.58
CA PHE A 90 -18.61 -17.01 -0.87
C PHE A 90 -18.63 -16.19 -2.15
N THR A 91 -17.49 -15.61 -2.53
CA THR A 91 -17.36 -14.79 -3.75
C THR A 91 -17.92 -15.47 -5.03
N PRO A 92 -17.56 -16.73 -5.38
CA PRO A 92 -18.12 -17.38 -6.56
C PRO A 92 -19.62 -17.58 -6.47
N LEU A 93 -20.16 -17.86 -5.28
CA LEU A 93 -21.60 -18.08 -5.07
C LEU A 93 -22.40 -16.84 -5.46
N PHE A 94 -22.07 -15.68 -4.89
CA PHE A 94 -22.76 -14.43 -5.19
C PHE A 94 -22.53 -13.95 -6.62
N SER A 95 -21.30 -14.07 -7.14
CA SER A 95 -21.02 -13.70 -8.53
C SER A 95 -21.83 -14.54 -9.53
N SER A 96 -22.06 -15.82 -9.24
CA SER A 96 -22.84 -16.70 -10.12
C SER A 96 -24.32 -16.31 -10.22
N VAL A 97 -24.90 -15.72 -9.17
CA VAL A 97 -26.29 -15.23 -9.17
C VAL A 97 -26.44 -14.05 -10.12
N VAL A 98 -25.49 -13.11 -10.08
CA VAL A 98 -25.50 -11.92 -10.94
C VAL A 98 -25.28 -12.33 -12.40
N GLN A 99 -24.33 -13.22 -12.67
CA GLN A 99 -24.03 -13.71 -14.02
C GLN A 99 -25.20 -14.44 -14.68
N ARG A 100 -26.06 -15.11 -13.89
CA ARG A 100 -27.27 -15.79 -14.39
C ARG A 100 -28.47 -14.87 -14.56
N SER A 101 -28.38 -13.62 -14.12
CA SER A 101 -29.47 -12.65 -14.17
C SER A 101 -29.40 -11.78 -15.42
N ALA A 102 -30.48 -11.02 -15.69
CA ALA A 102 -30.50 -10.02 -16.76
C ALA A 102 -29.48 -8.88 -16.56
N LEU A 103 -28.87 -8.76 -15.37
CA LEU A 103 -27.89 -7.72 -15.04
C LEU A 103 -26.46 -8.07 -15.50
N ASN A 104 -26.22 -9.27 -16.04
CA ASN A 104 -24.87 -9.69 -16.44
C ASN A 104 -24.18 -8.71 -17.41
N ALA A 105 -24.91 -8.17 -18.40
CA ALA A 105 -24.33 -7.20 -19.34
C ALA A 105 -23.92 -5.88 -18.64
N VAL A 106 -24.69 -5.43 -17.65
CA VAL A 106 -24.38 -4.25 -16.85
C VAL A 106 -23.18 -4.53 -15.94
N ASP A 107 -23.14 -5.70 -15.30
CA ASP A 107 -22.02 -6.15 -14.45
C ASP A 107 -20.70 -6.22 -15.23
N GLN A 108 -20.72 -6.72 -16.47
CA GLN A 108 -19.56 -6.75 -17.35
C GLN A 108 -19.13 -5.35 -17.78
N GLY A 109 -20.07 -4.47 -18.14
CA GLY A 109 -19.78 -3.07 -18.49
C GLY A 109 -19.15 -2.28 -17.34
N LEU A 110 -19.69 -2.44 -16.12
CA LEU A 110 -19.08 -1.90 -14.90
C LEU A 110 -17.71 -2.54 -14.62
N GLY A 111 -17.57 -3.84 -14.90
CA GLY A 111 -16.31 -4.57 -14.79
C GLY A 111 -15.22 -3.97 -15.69
N PHE A 112 -15.55 -3.65 -16.93
CA PHE A 112 -14.65 -2.97 -17.86
C PHE A 112 -14.20 -1.61 -17.32
N LEU A 113 -15.14 -0.77 -16.86
CA LEU A 113 -14.83 0.55 -16.30
C LEU A 113 -13.93 0.43 -15.06
N TYR A 114 -14.29 -0.46 -14.14
CA TYR A 114 -13.48 -0.75 -12.96
C TYR A 114 -12.07 -1.24 -13.35
N GLY A 115 -11.96 -2.14 -14.33
CA GLY A 115 -10.68 -2.64 -14.83
C GLY A 115 -9.82 -1.55 -15.47
N ALA A 116 -10.41 -0.59 -16.18
CA ALA A 116 -9.69 0.55 -16.73
C ALA A 116 -9.15 1.46 -15.61
N ILE A 117 -9.97 1.77 -14.60
CA ILE A 117 -9.56 2.55 -13.42
C ILE A 117 -8.44 1.83 -12.67
N ARG A 118 -8.56 0.51 -12.46
CA ARG A 118 -7.52 -0.31 -11.84
C ARG A 118 -6.23 -0.32 -12.65
N GLY A 119 -6.31 -0.44 -13.97
CA GLY A 119 -5.14 -0.40 -14.85
C GLY A 119 -4.42 0.94 -14.74
N MET A 120 -5.18 2.04 -14.69
CA MET A 120 -4.66 3.38 -14.44
C MET A 120 -3.97 3.49 -13.08
N LEU A 121 -4.61 2.99 -12.02
CA LEU A 121 -4.05 2.96 -10.66
C LEU A 121 -2.72 2.18 -10.63
N LEU A 122 -2.66 1.01 -11.28
CA LEU A 122 -1.44 0.20 -11.34
C LEU A 122 -0.30 0.93 -12.04
N VAL A 123 -0.59 1.70 -13.10
CA VAL A 123 0.40 2.53 -13.78
C VAL A 123 0.91 3.65 -12.88
N VAL A 124 0.02 4.32 -12.13
CA VAL A 124 0.43 5.34 -11.15
C VAL A 124 1.34 4.75 -10.08
N ILE A 125 0.98 3.59 -9.51
CA ILE A 125 1.80 2.89 -8.52
C ILE A 125 3.15 2.50 -9.12
N ALA A 126 3.18 1.97 -10.35
CA ALA A 126 4.42 1.62 -11.02
C ALA A 126 5.33 2.83 -11.25
N LEU A 127 4.76 3.99 -11.58
CA LEU A 127 5.51 5.24 -11.70
C LEU A 127 6.06 5.72 -10.35
N ILE A 128 5.28 5.64 -9.26
CA ILE A 128 5.75 5.98 -7.91
C ILE A 128 6.91 5.06 -7.50
N VAL A 129 6.78 3.75 -7.73
CA VAL A 129 7.83 2.77 -7.46
C VAL A 129 9.06 3.04 -8.32
N TYR A 130 8.89 3.40 -9.59
CA TYR A 130 9.98 3.79 -10.48
C TYR A 130 10.72 5.02 -9.95
N ASP A 131 9.99 6.08 -9.56
CA ASP A 131 10.57 7.30 -9.00
C ASP A 131 11.35 6.99 -7.71
N PHE A 132 10.79 6.14 -6.83
CA PHE A 132 11.43 5.70 -5.58
C PHE A 132 12.70 4.87 -5.81
N VAL A 133 12.71 3.99 -6.82
CA VAL A 133 13.84 3.08 -7.09
C VAL A 133 14.96 3.76 -7.89
N VAL A 134 14.62 4.64 -8.84
CA VAL A 134 15.59 5.20 -9.81
C VAL A 134 16.24 6.51 -9.34
N GLY A 135 15.58 7.29 -8.46
CA GLY A 135 16.26 8.37 -7.74
C GLY A 135 16.71 9.56 -8.60
N GLY A 136 15.82 10.12 -9.43
CA GLY A 136 15.92 11.49 -9.95
C GLY A 136 16.45 11.64 -11.39
N ASP A 137 17.37 10.79 -11.85
CA ASP A 137 17.81 10.78 -13.25
C ASP A 137 17.05 9.68 -14.02
N GLY A 138 15.84 10.01 -14.48
CA GLY A 138 14.97 9.08 -15.18
C GLY A 138 15.48 8.71 -16.58
N LEU A 139 15.06 7.56 -17.08
CA LEU A 139 15.22 7.22 -18.49
C LEU A 139 14.40 8.20 -19.35
N PRO A 140 14.99 8.78 -20.42
CA PRO A 140 14.32 9.75 -21.28
C PRO A 140 13.09 9.17 -21.99
N VAL A 141 12.94 7.85 -22.01
CA VAL A 141 11.76 7.13 -22.53
C VAL A 141 10.53 7.32 -21.65
N VAL A 142 10.70 7.55 -20.34
CA VAL A 142 9.60 7.77 -19.39
C VAL A 142 9.29 9.26 -19.29
N GLU A 143 10.31 10.11 -19.19
CA GLU A 143 10.16 11.56 -18.99
C GLU A 143 9.51 12.27 -20.19
N ASN A 144 9.77 11.80 -21.41
CA ASN A 144 9.19 12.36 -22.63
C ASN A 144 7.80 11.79 -22.98
N SER A 145 7.23 10.93 -22.12
CA SER A 145 5.98 10.24 -22.38
C SER A 145 4.75 11.13 -22.12
N ARG A 146 3.73 11.00 -22.99
CA ARG A 146 2.43 11.69 -22.78
C ARG A 146 1.69 11.16 -21.57
N SER A 147 1.84 9.87 -21.26
CA SER A 147 1.22 9.25 -20.10
C SER A 147 1.68 9.93 -18.81
N VAL A 148 2.97 10.25 -18.69
CA VAL A 148 3.51 10.95 -17.51
C VAL A 148 2.85 12.31 -17.32
N SER A 149 2.76 13.16 -18.36
CA SER A 149 2.11 14.47 -18.24
C SER A 149 0.61 14.43 -17.92
N VAL A 150 -0.12 13.40 -18.40
CA VAL A 150 -1.54 13.21 -18.05
C VAL A 150 -1.70 12.75 -16.61
N PHE A 151 -0.88 11.79 -16.18
CA PHE A 151 -0.95 11.23 -14.83
C PHE A 151 -0.34 12.14 -13.77
N ASP A 152 0.51 13.10 -14.15
CA ASP A 152 1.12 14.04 -13.20
C ASP A 152 0.06 14.89 -12.48
N SER A 153 -0.98 15.33 -13.19
CA SER A 153 -2.11 16.04 -12.58
C SER A 153 -2.89 15.20 -11.55
N MET A 154 -2.91 13.87 -11.74
CA MET A 154 -3.52 12.93 -10.81
C MET A 154 -2.56 12.57 -9.68
N LYS A 155 -1.25 12.44 -9.95
CA LYS A 155 -0.19 12.31 -8.94
C LYS A 155 -0.17 13.51 -8.02
N VAL A 156 -0.25 14.74 -8.52
CA VAL A 156 -0.27 15.98 -7.72
C VAL A 156 -1.53 16.07 -6.86
N ARG A 157 -2.68 15.60 -7.33
CA ARG A 157 -3.88 15.51 -6.49
C ARG A 157 -3.74 14.44 -5.43
N ILE A 158 -3.28 13.24 -5.80
CA ILE A 158 -3.05 12.17 -4.83
C ILE A 158 -2.03 12.61 -3.80
N THR A 159 -0.89 13.21 -4.22
CA THR A 159 0.28 13.63 -3.42
C THR A 159 0.01 14.91 -2.61
N GLY A 160 -0.63 15.90 -3.22
CA GLY A 160 -1.02 17.16 -2.57
C GLY A 160 -2.20 17.01 -1.61
N GLU A 161 -2.97 15.93 -1.75
CA GLU A 161 -4.02 15.49 -0.84
C GLU A 161 -3.61 14.21 -0.07
N ILE A 162 -2.32 13.82 -0.10
CA ILE A 162 -1.75 13.01 0.99
C ILE A 162 -1.66 13.96 2.16
N THR A 163 -2.75 14.06 2.90
CA THR A 163 -2.74 14.45 4.30
C THR A 163 -1.57 13.72 4.94
N SER A 164 -0.50 14.46 5.23
CA SER A 164 0.58 14.12 6.17
C SER A 164 0.75 12.63 6.40
N GLN A 165 1.76 12.00 5.76
CA GLN A 165 2.14 10.61 6.07
C GLN A 165 2.18 10.35 7.59
N GLU A 166 2.54 11.37 8.36
CA GLU A 166 2.45 11.44 9.82
C GLU A 166 1.05 11.13 10.39
N THR A 167 -0.03 11.72 9.89
CA THR A 167 -1.40 11.50 10.37
C THR A 167 -1.92 10.10 10.04
N VAL A 168 -1.60 9.58 8.86
CA VAL A 168 -1.96 8.20 8.50
C VAL A 168 -1.17 7.21 9.36
N LEU A 169 0.12 7.49 9.60
CA LEU A 169 0.96 6.68 10.46
C LEU A 169 0.48 6.73 11.91
N GLU A 170 0.10 7.89 12.43
CA GLU A 170 -0.45 8.05 13.78
C GLU A 170 -1.75 7.27 13.95
N TRP A 171 -2.67 7.36 12.98
CA TRP A 171 -3.90 6.56 12.97
C TRP A 171 -3.62 5.05 12.98
N LEU A 172 -2.65 4.61 12.17
CA LEU A 172 -2.28 3.19 12.07
C LEU A 172 -1.63 2.69 13.36
N THR A 173 -0.71 3.47 13.92
CA THR A 173 -0.01 3.15 15.17
C THR A 173 -1.00 3.06 16.32
N GLY A 174 -1.93 4.00 16.47
CA GLY A 174 -2.95 3.92 17.52
C GLY A 174 -3.86 2.70 17.38
N ARG A 175 -4.17 2.28 16.14
CA ARG A 175 -4.93 1.04 15.88
C ARG A 175 -4.15 -0.20 16.27
N PHE A 176 -2.84 -0.21 16.03
CA PHE A 176 -1.94 -1.31 16.36
C PHE A 176 -1.71 -1.42 17.87
N GLU A 177 -1.42 -0.29 18.54
CA GLU A 177 -1.28 -0.20 19.99
C GLU A 177 -2.55 -0.68 20.69
N GLY A 178 -3.73 -0.21 20.27
CA GLY A 178 -5.00 -0.68 20.82
C GLY A 178 -5.32 -2.14 20.51
N LEU A 179 -4.66 -2.77 19.53
CA LEU A 179 -4.75 -4.21 19.31
C LEU A 179 -3.84 -4.98 20.27
N ILE A 180 -2.60 -4.54 20.44
CA ILE A 180 -1.63 -5.10 21.39
C ILE A 180 -2.16 -5.00 22.81
N GLU A 181 -2.65 -3.83 23.23
CA GLU A 181 -3.17 -3.62 24.58
C GLU A 181 -4.30 -4.62 24.91
N ARG A 182 -5.21 -4.85 23.95
CA ARG A 182 -6.31 -5.82 24.09
C ARG A 182 -5.86 -7.28 24.15
N SER A 183 -4.68 -7.60 23.65
CA SER A 183 -4.15 -8.96 23.61
C SER A 183 -3.17 -9.25 24.74
N CYS A 184 -2.38 -8.26 25.15
CA CYS A 184 -1.30 -8.41 26.12
C CYS A 184 -1.64 -7.90 27.53
N GLY A 185 -2.63 -7.02 27.68
CA GLY A 185 -2.85 -6.31 28.95
C GLY A 185 -1.74 -5.31 29.27
N ILE A 186 -1.98 -4.44 30.26
CA ILE A 186 -1.15 -3.25 30.55
C ILE A 186 0.25 -3.58 31.11
N GLU A 187 0.54 -4.82 31.50
CA GLU A 187 1.74 -5.15 32.27
C GLU A 187 3.03 -5.35 31.44
N ASP A 188 2.95 -5.49 30.11
CA ASP A 188 4.11 -5.78 29.24
C ASP A 188 4.48 -4.63 28.28
N THR A 189 4.34 -3.37 28.72
CA THR A 189 4.73 -2.19 27.89
C THR A 189 6.20 -1.81 27.99
N ALA A 190 7.03 -2.56 28.73
CA ALA A 190 8.40 -2.15 29.01
C ALA A 190 9.43 -2.40 27.90
N ASP A 191 9.10 -3.12 26.81
CA ASP A 191 10.12 -3.44 25.80
C ASP A 191 9.61 -3.52 24.35
N VAL A 192 8.93 -2.46 23.91
CA VAL A 192 8.86 -2.13 22.48
C VAL A 192 9.53 -0.78 22.29
N THR A 193 10.88 -0.78 22.33
CA THR A 193 11.63 0.35 21.78
C THR A 193 11.37 0.37 20.27
N PRO A 194 10.73 1.40 19.70
CA PRO A 194 10.60 1.50 18.26
C PRO A 194 12.02 1.52 17.68
N ALA A 195 12.30 0.63 16.72
CA ALA A 195 13.55 0.67 15.98
C ALA A 195 13.77 2.12 15.48
N PRO A 196 14.93 2.74 15.74
CA PRO A 196 15.13 4.14 15.41
C PRO A 196 14.93 4.32 13.90
N ALA A 197 14.08 5.28 13.54
CA ALA A 197 13.92 5.72 12.16
C ALA A 197 15.30 5.97 11.53
N PRO A 198 15.49 5.70 10.22
CA PRO A 198 16.78 5.94 9.59
C PRO A 198 17.13 7.42 9.75
N VAL A 199 18.14 7.69 10.57
CA VAL A 199 18.73 9.01 10.75
C VAL A 199 19.41 9.38 9.43
N THR A 200 18.73 10.17 8.62
CA THR A 200 19.36 10.91 7.52
C THR A 200 20.41 11.82 8.16
N PRO A 201 21.70 11.75 7.79
CA PRO A 201 22.69 12.65 8.34
C PRO A 201 22.32 14.08 7.97
N ALA A 202 22.09 14.93 8.98
CA ALA A 202 21.95 16.36 8.76
C ALA A 202 23.28 16.87 8.17
N THR A 203 23.24 17.37 6.94
CA THR A 203 24.38 18.06 6.32
C THR A 203 24.63 19.36 7.07
N ASP A 204 25.59 19.33 7.99
CA ASP A 204 26.13 20.49 8.68
C ASP A 204 26.65 21.49 7.64
N SER A 205 25.91 22.58 7.46
CA SER A 205 26.31 23.71 6.63
C SER A 205 26.75 24.84 7.54
N THR A 206 27.89 24.66 8.22
CA THR A 206 28.63 25.77 8.85
C THR A 206 30.10 25.73 8.46
N VAL A 207 30.40 26.06 7.20
CA VAL A 207 31.73 26.54 6.81
C VAL A 207 31.56 27.79 5.95
N THR A 208 31.66 28.95 6.61
CA THR A 208 31.91 30.23 5.95
C THR A 208 33.41 30.30 5.62
N PRO A 209 33.83 30.47 4.36
CA PRO A 209 35.22 30.72 4.04
C PRO A 209 35.60 32.17 4.35
N ASP A 210 36.67 32.31 5.11
CA ASP A 210 37.43 33.53 5.36
C ASP A 210 37.84 34.19 4.03
N ALA A 211 37.54 35.48 3.89
CA ALA A 211 38.01 36.33 2.81
C ALA A 211 38.21 37.77 3.29
N GLY A 212 39.40 38.03 3.86
CA GLY A 212 40.27 39.11 3.41
C GLY A 212 39.98 40.53 3.89
N THR A 213 40.80 41.00 4.82
CA THR A 213 41.20 42.41 4.89
C THR A 213 42.69 42.51 5.18
N GLY A 214 43.47 42.84 4.14
CA GLY A 214 44.84 43.28 4.30
C GLY A 214 44.88 44.74 4.76
N THR A 215 45.63 45.03 5.82
CA THR A 215 46.10 46.38 6.12
C THR A 215 47.47 46.35 6.80
N ALA A 216 48.43 46.97 6.12
CA ALA A 216 49.72 47.55 6.50
C ALA A 216 50.23 47.51 7.95
N THR A 217 51.53 47.22 8.07
CA THR A 217 52.61 47.78 8.94
C THR A 217 53.63 46.64 9.14
N GLY A 218 54.95 46.78 9.13
CA GLY A 218 55.89 47.89 9.13
C GLY A 218 57.20 47.31 9.70
N ASN A 219 58.34 47.78 9.15
CA ASN A 219 59.74 47.50 9.54
C ASN A 219 60.42 46.26 8.94
#